data_AF-A0A5A9MU74-F1
#
_entry.id   AF-A0A5A9MU74-F1
#
_cell.length_a   1.000
_cell.length_b   1.000
_cell.length_c   1.000
_cell.angle_alpha   90.00
_cell.angle_beta   90.00
_cell.angle_gamma   90.00
#
_symmetry.space_group_name_H-M   'P 1'
#
loop_
_entity.id
_entity.type
_entity.pdbx_description
1 polymer ?
#
loop_
_entity_poly.entity_id
_entity_poly.type
_entity_poly.pdbx_seq_one_letter_code
_entity_poly.pdbx_strand_id
1 'polypeptide(L)'
;MNIHIVNGTTKPRFVNLSDEVKAEPMTEVDGVKCHRLILKNVRVDDTALYQCFINLTSRRFSIFTHGTFLQVYIPMHKTFDLSESAKNSIIIAEGVLLLLCVLIPGTMLLCKSKRLNELERKKDREEDNIYEGLNLDDCNSIYHQIQRSHVQGPYQDVACGEIQLEKP
;
A
#
# COMPACT_ATOMS: atom_id res chain seq x y z
N MET A 1 15.83 13.62 -6.35
CA MET A 1 17.07 14.22 -6.89
C MET A 1 17.14 15.64 -6.38
N ASN A 2 17.71 15.83 -5.17
CA ASN A 2 17.80 17.17 -4.57
C ASN A 2 19.04 17.85 -5.12
N ILE A 3 18.86 18.55 -6.24
CA ILE A 3 19.88 19.44 -6.77
C ILE A 3 19.87 20.68 -5.89
N HIS A 4 20.72 20.70 -4.87
CA HIS A 4 21.04 21.92 -4.16
C HIS A 4 21.82 22.80 -5.11
N ILE A 5 21.11 23.68 -5.83
CA ILE A 5 21.73 24.82 -6.49
C ILE A 5 22.16 25.71 -5.34
N VAL A 6 23.44 25.66 -4.99
CA VAL A 6 24.03 26.61 -4.05
C VAL A 6 23.86 27.99 -4.69
N ASN A 7 22.83 28.71 -4.24
CA ASN A 7 22.62 30.11 -4.51
C ASN A 7 23.87 30.85 -3.99
N GLY A 8 24.74 31.26 -4.90
CA GLY A 8 25.97 31.94 -4.53
C GLY A 8 26.61 32.58 -5.74
N THR A 9 26.40 33.88 -5.90
CA THR A 9 27.34 34.77 -6.58
C THR A 9 28.65 34.81 -5.78
N THR A 10 29.36 33.69 -5.71
CA THR A 10 30.68 33.61 -5.09
C THR A 10 31.65 34.44 -5.91
N LYS A 11 32.30 35.41 -5.25
CA LYS A 11 33.36 36.19 -5.88
C LYS A 11 34.41 35.23 -6.47
N PRO A 12 34.89 35.47 -7.71
CA PRO A 12 35.93 34.65 -8.29
C PRO A 12 37.16 34.65 -7.36
N ARG A 13 37.70 33.46 -7.10
CA ARG A 13 38.89 33.25 -6.29
C ARG A 13 40.00 32.74 -7.18
N PHE A 14 41.22 33.18 -6.93
CA PHE A 14 42.39 32.60 -7.59
C PHE A 14 42.58 31.16 -7.11
N VAL A 15 42.95 30.29 -8.04
CA VAL A 15 43.27 28.89 -7.73
C VAL A 15 44.61 28.85 -7.01
N ASN A 16 44.64 28.24 -5.83
CA ASN A 16 45.88 28.02 -5.09
C ASN A 16 46.66 26.87 -5.73
N LEU A 17 47.90 27.14 -6.15
CA LEU A 17 48.77 26.11 -6.71
C LEU A 17 49.35 25.24 -5.59
N SER A 18 49.34 23.94 -5.80
CA SER A 18 49.83 22.93 -4.86
C SER A 18 50.47 21.76 -5.61
N ASP A 19 50.98 20.76 -4.90
CA ASP A 19 51.49 19.54 -5.55
C ASP A 19 50.40 18.79 -6.34
N GLU A 20 49.15 18.89 -5.88
CA GLU A 20 47.96 18.33 -6.52
C GLU A 20 47.42 19.25 -7.65
N VAL A 21 47.61 20.57 -7.56
CA VAL A 21 47.10 21.55 -8.55
C VAL A 21 48.24 22.33 -9.21
N LYS A 22 48.55 22.00 -10.47
CA LYS A 22 49.68 22.56 -11.22
C LYS A 22 49.23 23.45 -12.37
N ALA A 23 49.86 24.61 -12.52
CA ALA A 23 49.76 25.44 -13.71
C ALA A 23 51.04 25.31 -14.52
N GLU A 24 50.95 24.71 -15.71
CA GLU A 24 52.09 24.47 -16.59
C GLU A 24 51.96 25.32 -17.86
N PRO A 25 53.03 25.97 -18.33
CA PRO A 25 53.01 26.60 -19.64
C PRO A 25 52.87 25.53 -20.73
N MET A 26 51.95 25.75 -21.66
CA MET A 26 51.85 24.97 -22.88
C MET A 26 52.87 25.50 -23.91
N THR A 27 53.23 24.66 -24.87
CA THR A 27 54.12 25.04 -25.98
C THR A 27 53.64 26.30 -26.66
N GLU A 28 54.59 27.18 -26.97
CA GLU A 28 54.34 28.38 -27.76
C GLU A 28 53.98 27.96 -29.18
N VAL A 29 52.73 28.21 -29.57
CA VAL A 29 52.25 27.99 -30.94
C VAL A 29 51.93 29.37 -31.49
N ASP A 30 52.56 29.72 -32.62
CA ASP A 30 52.36 30.99 -33.32
C ASP A 30 52.52 32.26 -32.44
N GLY A 31 53.49 32.24 -31.51
CA GLY A 31 53.76 33.37 -30.61
C GLY A 31 52.75 33.54 -29.47
N VAL A 32 51.82 32.58 -29.30
CA VAL A 32 50.83 32.60 -28.22
C VAL A 32 51.29 31.68 -27.08
N LYS A 33 51.49 32.27 -25.90
CA LYS A 33 51.85 31.54 -24.68
C LYS A 33 50.59 31.09 -23.93
N CYS A 34 50.22 29.83 -24.10
CA CYS A 34 49.09 29.22 -23.39
C CYS A 34 49.53 28.63 -22.05
N HIS A 35 48.62 28.55 -21.08
CA HIS A 35 48.84 27.88 -19.79
C HIS A 35 47.77 26.81 -19.59
N ARG A 36 48.16 25.67 -19.02
CA ARG A 36 47.29 24.53 -18.71
C ARG A 36 47.21 24.37 -17.20
N LEU A 37 45.99 24.28 -16.68
CA LEU A 37 45.74 23.93 -15.28
C LEU A 37 45.49 22.41 -15.18
N ILE A 38 46.24 21.72 -14.33
CA ILE A 38 46.13 20.29 -14.06
C ILE A 38 45.74 20.10 -12.60
N LEU A 39 44.61 19.45 -12.36
CA LEU A 39 44.18 19.02 -11.03
C LEU A 39 44.38 17.50 -10.93
N LYS A 40 45.20 17.07 -9.99
CA LYS A 40 45.40 15.66 -9.61
C LYS A 40 44.58 15.35 -8.37
N ASN A 41 44.09 14.12 -8.27
CA ASN A 41 43.36 13.63 -7.10
C ASN A 41 42.15 14.53 -6.73
N VAL A 42 41.29 14.76 -7.72
CA VAL A 42 40.16 15.69 -7.63
C VAL A 42 39.17 15.26 -6.54
N ARG A 43 38.77 16.20 -5.69
CA ARG A 43 37.82 16.02 -4.58
C ARG A 43 36.49 16.70 -4.90
N VAL A 44 35.46 16.35 -4.15
CA VAL A 44 34.10 16.89 -4.32
C VAL A 44 34.10 18.42 -4.22
N ASP A 45 34.93 18.96 -3.32
CA ASP A 45 35.09 20.40 -3.08
C ASP A 45 35.73 21.16 -4.26
N ASP A 46 36.35 20.45 -5.21
CA ASP A 46 36.91 21.04 -6.43
C ASP A 46 35.83 21.32 -7.50
N THR A 47 34.57 20.95 -7.23
CA THR A 47 33.43 21.19 -8.12
C THR A 47 33.17 22.69 -8.25
N ALA A 48 33.58 23.28 -9.37
CA ALA A 48 33.50 24.72 -9.61
C ALA A 48 33.61 25.06 -11.11
N LEU A 49 33.32 26.33 -11.43
CA LEU A 49 33.60 26.92 -12.74
C LEU A 49 35.03 27.49 -12.75
N TYR A 50 35.91 26.90 -13.56
CA TYR A 50 37.29 27.36 -13.74
C TYR A 50 37.38 28.29 -14.94
N GLN A 51 37.93 29.49 -14.75
CA GLN A 51 38.05 30.50 -15.81
C GLN A 51 39.47 31.04 -15.86
N CYS A 52 39.98 31.24 -17.07
CA CYS A 52 41.23 31.97 -17.26
C CYS A 52 40.96 33.47 -17.12
N PHE A 53 41.79 34.12 -16.32
CA PHE A 53 41.81 35.57 -16.20
C PHE A 53 42.94 36.13 -17.04
N ILE A 54 42.61 36.98 -18.01
CA ILE A 54 43.59 37.59 -18.91
C ILE A 54 43.68 39.08 -18.57
N ASN A 55 44.87 39.52 -18.17
CA ASN A 55 45.16 40.92 -17.88
C ASN A 55 46.09 41.49 -18.97
N LEU A 56 45.54 42.27 -19.90
CA LEU A 56 46.33 42.97 -20.90
C LEU A 56 46.62 44.39 -20.41
N THR A 57 47.77 44.56 -19.77
CA THR A 57 48.25 45.87 -19.29
C THR A 57 48.33 46.89 -20.44
N SER A 58 48.70 46.45 -21.64
CA SER A 58 48.80 47.30 -22.83
C SER A 58 47.48 47.92 -23.30
N ARG A 59 46.32 47.35 -22.95
CA ARG A 59 44.98 47.85 -23.35
C ARG A 59 44.08 48.21 -22.16
N ARG A 60 44.60 48.20 -20.92
CA ARG A 60 43.83 48.37 -19.66
C ARG A 60 42.54 47.52 -19.62
N PHE A 61 42.60 46.30 -20.12
CA PHE A 61 41.43 45.43 -20.21
C PHE A 61 41.71 44.11 -19.51
N SER A 62 40.78 43.73 -18.63
CA SER A 62 40.80 42.48 -17.89
C SER A 62 39.55 41.68 -18.24
N ILE A 63 39.72 40.45 -18.72
CA ILE A 63 38.61 39.58 -19.10
C ILE A 63 38.71 38.21 -18.48
N PHE A 64 37.54 37.66 -18.17
CA PHE A 64 37.34 36.25 -17.89
C PHE A 64 36.90 35.54 -19.17
N THR A 65 37.52 34.40 -19.45
CA THR A 65 37.10 33.50 -20.53
C THR A 65 35.80 32.78 -20.15
N HIS A 66 35.14 32.13 -21.11
CA HIS A 66 33.94 31.31 -20.85
C HIS A 66 34.15 30.25 -19.75
N GLY A 67 35.35 29.68 -19.66
CA GLY A 67 35.72 28.74 -18.61
C GLY A 67 35.26 27.30 -18.86
N THR A 68 35.48 26.45 -17.85
CA THR A 68 35.16 25.02 -17.85
C THR A 68 34.57 24.65 -16.49
N PHE A 69 33.37 24.07 -16.49
CA PHE A 69 32.74 23.60 -15.27
C PHE A 69 33.18 22.18 -14.96
N LEU A 70 33.82 21.98 -13.81
CA LEU A 70 34.21 20.67 -13.30
C LEU A 70 33.15 20.20 -12.30
N GLN A 71 32.57 19.03 -12.55
CA GLN A 71 31.64 18.39 -11.64
C GLN A 71 32.20 17.05 -11.18
N VAL A 72 32.43 16.92 -9.87
CA VAL A 72 32.99 15.72 -9.27
C VAL A 72 31.86 14.89 -8.71
N TYR A 73 31.69 13.68 -9.25
CA TYR A 73 30.62 12.79 -8.87
C TYR A 73 31.12 11.77 -7.83
N ILE A 74 30.44 11.73 -6.67
CA ILE A 74 30.61 10.64 -5.73
C ILE A 74 29.66 9.51 -6.14
N PRO A 75 30.16 8.30 -6.43
CA PRO A 75 29.30 7.16 -6.67
C PRO A 75 28.43 6.92 -5.44
N MET A 76 27.13 6.79 -5.67
CA MET A 76 26.21 6.40 -4.60
C MET A 76 26.58 5.00 -4.11
N HIS A 77 27.07 4.91 -2.87
CA HIS A 77 27.18 3.63 -2.20
C HIS A 77 25.76 3.09 -1.98
N LYS A 78 25.51 1.87 -2.48
CA LYS A 78 24.28 1.14 -2.14
C LYS A 78 24.29 0.93 -0.63
N THR A 79 23.42 1.64 0.09
CA THR A 79 23.33 1.62 1.56
C THR A 79 22.91 0.26 2.12
N PHE A 80 22.44 -0.62 1.26
CA PHE A 80 22.14 -2.00 1.61
C PHE A 80 22.75 -2.91 0.56
N ASP A 81 23.78 -3.66 0.95
CA ASP A 81 24.22 -4.83 0.21
C ASP A 81 23.19 -5.95 0.43
N LEU A 82 21.99 -5.74 -0.11
CA LEU A 82 20.94 -6.73 -0.09
C LEU A 82 21.39 -7.85 -1.02
N SER A 83 21.83 -8.95 -0.41
CA SER A 83 22.06 -10.21 -1.11
C SER A 83 20.85 -10.54 -1.96
N GLU A 84 21.08 -11.18 -3.11
CA GLU A 84 20.03 -11.55 -4.05
C GLU A 84 18.90 -12.36 -3.38
N SER A 85 19.26 -13.16 -2.37
CA SER A 85 18.31 -13.91 -1.55
C SER A 85 17.38 -13.01 -0.72
N ALA A 86 17.87 -11.89 -0.18
CA ALA A 86 17.04 -10.95 0.57
C ALA A 86 16.03 -10.23 -0.33
N LYS A 87 16.38 -9.93 -1.58
CA LYS A 87 15.46 -9.34 -2.57
C LYS A 87 14.31 -10.30 -2.89
N ASN A 88 14.63 -11.56 -3.16
CA ASN A 88 13.63 -12.57 -3.46
C ASN A 88 12.73 -12.84 -2.26
N SER A 89 13.30 -12.83 -1.04
CA SER A 89 12.52 -13.00 0.20
C SER A 89 11.53 -11.86 0.43
N ILE A 90 11.88 -10.60 0.13
CA ILE A 90 10.98 -9.45 0.28
C ILE A 90 9.82 -9.55 -0.71
N ILE A 91 10.09 -9.87 -1.98
CA ILE A 91 9.05 -10.03 -3.00
C ILE A 91 8.07 -11.14 -2.63
N ILE A 92 8.59 -12.28 -2.14
CA ILE A 92 7.76 -13.40 -1.71
C ILE A 92 6.92 -13.02 -0.48
N ALA A 93 7.52 -12.35 0.50
CA ALA A 93 6.81 -11.92 1.70
C ALA A 93 5.68 -10.92 1.37
N GLU A 94 5.94 -9.96 0.49
CA GLU A 94 4.92 -9.01 0.01
C GLU A 94 3.79 -9.74 -0.73
N GLY A 95 4.14 -10.69 -1.61
CA GLY A 95 3.16 -11.50 -2.34
C GLY A 95 2.26 -12.33 -1.41
N VAL A 96 2.83 -12.97 -0.39
CA VAL A 96 2.06 -13.75 0.61
C VAL A 96 1.17 -12.83 1.44
N LEU A 97 1.67 -11.66 1.86
CA LEU A 97 0.90 -10.71 2.65
C LEU A 97 -0.31 -10.19 1.85
N LEU A 98 -0.13 -9.81 0.59
CA LEU A 98 -1.21 -9.36 -0.29
C LEU A 98 -2.24 -10.47 -0.53
N LEU A 99 -1.80 -11.70 -0.73
CA LEU A 99 -2.69 -12.85 -0.90
C LEU A 99 -3.57 -13.08 0.34
N LEU A 100 -2.98 -13.06 1.54
CA LEU A 100 -3.71 -13.19 2.80
C LEU A 100 -4.70 -12.04 3.01
N CYS A 101 -4.30 -10.81 2.68
CA CYS A 101 -5.17 -9.64 2.76
C CYS A 101 -6.41 -9.73 1.88
N VAL A 102 -6.40 -10.52 0.81
CA VAL A 102 -7.58 -10.75 -0.05
C VAL A 102 -8.36 -11.99 0.41
N LEU A 103 -7.67 -13.10 0.69
CA LEU A 103 -8.31 -14.37 1.05
C LEU A 103 -9.04 -14.30 2.39
N ILE A 104 -8.46 -13.64 3.41
CA ILE A 104 -9.05 -13.57 4.75
C ILE A 104 -10.40 -12.83 4.72
N PRO A 105 -10.52 -11.58 4.25
CA PRO A 105 -11.81 -10.91 4.18
C PRO A 105 -12.77 -11.58 3.20
N GLY A 106 -12.28 -12.13 2.08
CA GLY A 106 -13.11 -12.86 1.11
C GLY A 106 -13.77 -14.11 1.71
N THR A 107 -13.00 -14.93 2.43
CA THR A 107 -13.51 -16.14 3.08
C THR A 107 -14.39 -15.82 4.31
N MET A 108 -14.05 -14.79 5.09
CA MET A 108 -14.88 -14.32 6.20
C MET A 108 -16.26 -13.85 5.73
N LEU A 109 -16.33 -13.15 4.59
CA LEU A 109 -17.61 -12.73 4.01
C LEU A 109 -18.44 -13.93 3.54
N LEU A 110 -17.80 -14.90 2.88
CA LEU A 110 -18.45 -16.14 2.42
C LEU A 110 -18.97 -16.98 3.60
N CYS A 111 -18.20 -17.11 4.69
CA CYS A 111 -18.65 -17.83 5.88
C CYS A 111 -19.85 -17.17 6.55
N LYS A 112 -19.87 -15.83 6.64
CA LYS A 112 -21.03 -15.09 7.16
C LYS A 112 -22.27 -15.29 6.29
N SER A 113 -22.11 -15.21 4.97
CA SER A 113 -23.21 -15.43 4.02
C SER A 113 -23.78 -16.85 4.11
N LYS A 114 -22.92 -17.88 4.17
CA LYS A 114 -23.37 -19.27 4.36
C LYS A 114 -24.15 -19.45 5.66
N ARG A 115 -23.64 -18.90 6.76
CA ARG A 115 -24.30 -18.99 8.07
C ARG A 115 -25.65 -18.29 8.08
N LEU A 116 -25.78 -17.15 7.40
CA LEU A 116 -27.04 -16.41 7.29
C LEU A 116 -28.05 -17.17 6.43
N ASN A 117 -27.63 -17.73 5.30
CA ASN A 117 -28.47 -18.56 4.44
C ASN A 117 -28.94 -19.85 5.15
N GLU A 118 -28.06 -20.50 5.94
CA GLU A 118 -28.46 -21.63 6.77
C GLU A 118 -29.47 -21.24 7.86
N LEU A 119 -29.35 -20.03 8.42
CA LEU A 119 -30.29 -19.51 9.42
C LEU A 119 -31.65 -19.18 8.78
N GLU A 120 -31.65 -18.55 7.60
CA GLU A 120 -32.87 -18.27 6.82
C GLU A 120 -33.58 -19.55 6.41
N ARG A 121 -32.86 -20.55 5.89
CA ARG A 121 -33.46 -21.85 5.55
C ARG A 121 -34.02 -22.61 6.75
N LYS A 122 -33.43 -22.44 7.93
CA LYS A 122 -33.98 -23.01 9.17
C LYS A 122 -35.22 -22.25 9.62
N LYS A 123 -35.21 -20.92 9.51
CA LYS A 123 -36.34 -20.06 9.80
C LYS A 123 -37.54 -20.38 8.89
N ASP A 124 -37.33 -20.51 7.58
CA ASP A 124 -38.40 -20.86 6.62
C ASP A 124 -39.03 -22.22 6.98
N ARG A 125 -38.21 -23.22 7.35
CA ARG A 125 -38.71 -24.52 7.83
C ARG A 125 -39.49 -24.40 9.14
N GLU A 126 -39.04 -23.57 10.07
CA GLU A 126 -39.76 -23.35 11.32
C GLU A 126 -41.08 -22.61 11.10
N GLU A 127 -41.12 -21.62 10.19
CA GLU A 127 -42.33 -20.87 9.80
C GLU A 127 -43.36 -21.75 9.05
N ASP A 128 -42.91 -22.67 8.19
CA ASP A 128 -43.77 -23.68 7.55
C ASP A 128 -44.35 -24.67 8.60
N ASN A 129 -43.56 -25.02 9.63
CA ASN A 129 -43.97 -25.95 10.68
C ASN A 129 -44.95 -25.35 11.72
N ILE A 130 -45.18 -24.03 11.74
CA ILE A 130 -46.14 -23.40 12.68
C ILE A 130 -47.59 -23.60 12.22
N TYR A 131 -47.81 -23.91 10.94
CA TYR A 131 -49.12 -24.29 10.39
C TYR A 131 -49.32 -25.81 10.35
N GLU A 132 -48.24 -26.60 10.39
CA GLU A 132 -48.26 -28.06 10.61
C GLU A 132 -48.19 -28.41 12.11
N GLY A 133 -48.79 -27.57 12.96
CA GLY A 133 -48.96 -27.80 14.39
C GLY A 133 -49.97 -28.91 14.71
N LEU A 134 -49.81 -30.10 14.15
CA LEU A 134 -50.32 -31.37 14.65
C LEU A 134 -49.69 -32.51 13.84
N ASN A 135 -48.77 -33.27 14.43
CA ASN A 135 -48.41 -34.59 13.89
C ASN A 135 -49.65 -35.49 14.05
N LEU A 136 -50.52 -35.53 13.03
CA LEU A 136 -51.78 -36.28 13.04
C LEU A 136 -51.58 -37.78 13.26
N ASP A 137 -50.35 -38.28 13.09
CA ASP A 137 -49.99 -39.68 13.31
C ASP A 137 -49.86 -40.05 14.81
N ASP A 138 -49.63 -39.10 15.72
CA ASP A 138 -49.52 -39.37 17.17
C ASP A 138 -50.87 -39.35 17.91
N CYS A 139 -51.93 -38.79 17.32
CA CYS A 139 -53.25 -38.66 17.98
C CYS A 139 -54.15 -39.90 17.86
N ASN A 140 -53.76 -40.95 17.12
CA ASN A 140 -54.61 -42.12 16.88
C ASN A 140 -54.53 -43.22 17.95
N SER A 141 -53.67 -43.11 18.97
CA SER A 141 -53.51 -44.16 19.98
C SER A 141 -54.39 -44.00 21.23
N ILE A 142 -54.87 -42.78 21.55
CA ILE A 142 -55.63 -42.53 22.80
C ILE A 142 -57.15 -42.51 22.58
N TYR A 143 -57.64 -42.11 21.39
CA TYR A 143 -59.08 -42.05 21.12
C TYR A 143 -59.73 -43.41 20.80
N HIS A 144 -58.94 -44.44 20.55
CA HIS A 144 -59.47 -45.78 20.25
C HIS A 144 -59.77 -46.64 21.50
N GLN A 145 -59.46 -46.17 22.72
CA GLN A 145 -59.58 -46.96 23.95
C GLN A 145 -60.75 -46.56 24.87
N ILE A 146 -61.68 -45.70 24.44
CA ILE A 146 -62.95 -45.52 25.18
C ILE A 146 -63.97 -46.52 24.63
N GLN A 147 -63.74 -47.79 24.95
CA GLN A 147 -64.71 -48.86 24.73
C GLN A 147 -65.84 -48.69 25.75
N ARG A 148 -67.06 -48.44 25.25
CA ARG A 148 -68.30 -48.35 26.04
C ARG A 148 -68.44 -49.54 27.00
N SER A 149 -68.20 -49.34 28.29
CA SER A 149 -68.72 -50.22 29.33
C SER A 149 -70.12 -49.77 29.70
N HIS A 150 -71.10 -50.54 29.25
CA HIS A 150 -72.51 -50.49 29.60
C HIS A 150 -72.72 -50.75 31.10
N VAL A 151 -72.99 -49.71 31.90
CA VAL A 151 -73.69 -49.79 33.21
C VAL A 151 -74.51 -48.50 33.42
N GLN A 152 -75.75 -48.65 33.90
CA GLN A 152 -76.83 -47.67 34.08
C GLN A 152 -76.53 -46.43 34.97
N GLY A 153 -77.34 -45.35 34.79
CA GLY A 153 -77.24 -43.97 35.33
C GLY A 153 -77.53 -43.75 36.83
N PRO A 154 -77.71 -42.48 37.31
CA PRO A 154 -78.86 -41.61 36.99
C PRO A 154 -78.57 -40.09 36.81
N TYR A 155 -79.42 -39.42 35.99
CA TYR A 155 -79.74 -37.97 35.91
C TYR A 155 -78.72 -36.87 36.30
N GLN A 156 -78.42 -35.97 35.35
CA GLN A 156 -78.60 -34.52 35.56
C GLN A 156 -78.68 -33.79 34.21
N ASP A 157 -79.89 -33.33 33.86
CA ASP A 157 -80.14 -32.42 32.75
C ASP A 157 -79.64 -31.02 33.12
N VAL A 158 -78.84 -30.40 32.24
CA VAL A 158 -78.66 -28.94 32.26
C VAL A 158 -78.90 -28.42 30.85
N ALA A 159 -80.06 -27.78 30.71
CA ALA A 159 -80.50 -27.09 29.52
C ALA A 159 -79.62 -25.88 29.20
N CYS A 160 -79.25 -25.74 27.93
CA CYS A 160 -79.03 -24.46 27.24
C CYS A 160 -79.11 -24.80 25.75
N GLY A 161 -80.24 -24.72 25.08
CA GLY A 161 -81.00 -23.50 24.84
C GLY A 161 -80.84 -23.16 23.36
N GLU A 162 -81.86 -23.44 22.55
CA GLU A 162 -81.94 -23.04 21.15
C GLU A 162 -81.92 -21.51 21.04
N ILE A 163 -80.97 -20.92 20.29
CA ILE A 163 -81.19 -19.62 19.65
C ILE A 163 -80.49 -19.59 18.29
N GLN A 164 -81.29 -19.54 17.24
CA GLN A 164 -80.93 -19.23 15.86
C GLN A 164 -80.78 -17.71 15.66
N LEU A 165 -79.87 -17.34 14.74
CA LEU A 165 -79.76 -16.09 13.96
C LEU A 165 -79.71 -14.73 14.70
N GLU A 166 -78.69 -13.92 14.42
CA GLU A 166 -78.76 -12.81 13.43
C GLU A 166 -77.42 -12.06 13.33
N LYS A 167 -77.15 -11.49 12.15
CA LYS A 167 -75.98 -10.71 11.75
C LYS A 167 -76.26 -9.20 11.93
N PRO A 168 -75.25 -8.41 12.29
CA PRO A 168 -74.94 -7.21 11.52
C PRO A 168 -73.57 -7.31 10.81
#